data_AF-K1T410-F1
#
_entry.id   AF-K1T410-F1
#
_cell.length_a   1.000
_cell.length_b   1.000
_cell.length_c   1.000
_cell.angle_alpha   90.00
_cell.angle_beta   90.00
_cell.angle_gamma   90.00
#
_symmetry.space_group_name_H-M   'P 1'
#
loop_
_entity.id
_entity.type
_entity.pdbx_description
1 polymer ?
#
loop_
_entity_poly.entity_id
_entity_poly.type
_entity_poly.pdbx_seq_one_letter_code
_entity_poly.pdbx_strand_id
1 'polypeptide(L)'
;MKQVIQIRCKNNKKSQKVEIGSTLFDIFSAFDLKMTHGPVSARVNNKVEGMHYRVYNSKDVEFLDMTSSSGSRAYTRTLFFVLCKAVQDIYPATDV
;
A
#
# COMPACT_ATOMS: atom_id res chain seq x y z
N MET A 1 -24.92 10.45 8.16
CA MET A 1 -23.59 10.72 8.77
C MET A 1 -22.66 9.60 8.36
N LYS A 2 -21.49 9.88 7.79
CA LYS A 2 -20.51 8.81 7.51
C LYS A 2 -19.83 8.40 8.81
N GLN A 3 -19.77 7.09 9.07
CA GLN A 3 -19.10 6.54 10.24
C GLN A 3 -17.59 6.70 10.07
N VAL A 4 -16.90 7.15 11.13
CA VAL A 4 -15.45 7.38 11.13
C VAL A 4 -14.76 6.44 12.10
N ILE A 5 -13.54 6.05 11.77
CA ILE A 5 -12.67 5.19 12.58
C ILE A 5 -11.34 5.91 12.84
N GLN A 6 -10.66 5.55 13.92
CA GLN A 6 -9.35 6.12 14.26
C GLN A 6 -8.22 5.24 13.72
N ILE A 7 -7.32 5.84 12.95
CA ILE A 7 -6.09 5.19 12.47
C ILE A 7 -4.90 5.82 13.15
N ARG A 8 -3.97 4.98 13.62
CA ARG A 8 -2.67 5.41 14.13
C ARG A 8 -1.61 5.13 13.07
N CYS A 9 -0.95 6.18 12.60
CA CYS A 9 0.18 6.06 11.69
C CYS A 9 1.49 5.94 12.49
N LYS A 10 2.24 4.86 12.27
CA LYS A 10 3.53 4.63 12.92
C LYS A 10 4.66 5.47 12.34
N ASN A 11 4.60 5.82 11.04
CA ASN A 11 5.66 6.59 10.36
C ASN A 11 5.90 7.96 11.00
N ASN A 12 4.82 8.68 11.36
CA ASN A 12 4.88 10.01 11.96
C ASN A 12 4.33 10.06 13.40
N LYS A 13 3.94 8.90 13.96
CA LYS A 13 3.38 8.73 15.31
C LYS A 13 2.06 9.50 15.56
N LYS A 14 1.38 9.97 14.51
CA LYS A 14 0.10 10.69 14.62
C LYS A 14 -1.10 9.73 14.53
N SER A 15 -2.24 10.15 15.05
CA SER A 15 -3.53 9.49 14.80
C SER A 15 -4.48 10.45 14.12
N GLN A 16 -5.31 9.93 13.21
CA GLN A 16 -6.35 10.70 12.52
C GLN A 16 -7.64 9.89 12.40
N LYS A 17 -8.76 10.61 12.31
CA LYS A 17 -10.06 10.02 12.00
C LYS A 17 -10.23 9.96 10.48
N VAL A 18 -10.58 8.80 9.97
CA VAL A 18 -10.84 8.56 8.54
C VAL A 18 -12.21 7.95 8.37
N GLU A 19 -12.78 8.07 7.17
CA GLU A 19 -14.07 7.44 6.86
C GLU A 19 -13.93 5.91 6.91
N ILE A 20 -14.96 5.23 7.41
CA ILE A 20 -14.98 3.77 7.37
C ILE A 20 -14.96 3.30 5.90
N GLY A 21 -14.14 2.28 5.60
CA GLY A 21 -13.98 1.76 4.26
C GLY A 21 -12.97 2.51 3.39
N SER A 22 -12.33 3.58 3.89
CA SER A 22 -11.18 4.21 3.21
C SER A 22 -10.08 3.19 2.92
N THR A 23 -9.44 3.34 1.76
CA THR A 23 -8.27 2.54 1.38
C THR A 23 -7.03 3.03 2.12
N LEU A 24 -6.00 2.20 2.18
CA LEU A 24 -4.69 2.64 2.68
C LEU A 24 -4.11 3.79 1.86
N PHE A 25 -4.44 3.89 0.56
CA PHE A 25 -4.05 5.03 -0.26
C PHE A 25 -4.72 6.33 0.18
N ASP A 26 -6.03 6.32 0.41
CA ASP A 26 -6.76 7.49 0.92
C ASP A 26 -6.20 7.93 2.27
N ILE A 27 -5.91 6.96 3.14
CA ILE A 27 -5.33 7.20 4.46
C ILE A 27 -3.92 7.80 4.34
N PHE A 28 -3.08 7.28 3.43
CA PHE A 28 -1.74 7.83 3.17
C PHE A 28 -1.81 9.31 2.79
N SER A 29 -2.71 9.66 1.86
CA SER A 29 -2.93 11.04 1.43
C SER A 29 -3.39 11.93 2.59
N ALA A 30 -4.24 11.45 3.48
CA ALA A 30 -4.71 12.20 4.65
C ALA A 30 -3.61 12.50 5.69
N PHE A 31 -2.61 11.62 5.81
CA PHE A 31 -1.50 11.81 6.75
C PHE A 31 -0.40 12.76 6.26
N ASP A 32 -0.45 13.19 4.99
CA ASP A 32 0.56 14.06 4.34
C ASP A 32 2.00 13.60 4.61
N LEU A 33 2.24 12.29 4.43
CA LEU A 33 3.55 11.69 4.65
C LEU A 33 4.47 11.99 3.48
N LYS A 34 5.66 12.48 3.78
CA LYS A 34 6.75 12.60 2.80
C LYS A 34 7.54 11.31 2.76
N MET A 35 7.35 10.54 1.70
CA MET A 35 8.14 9.33 1.41
C MET A 35 8.78 9.48 0.03
N THR A 36 10.11 9.43 -0.06
CA THR A 36 10.87 9.67 -1.30
C THR A 36 10.39 8.81 -2.47
N HIS A 37 10.06 7.54 -2.19
CA HIS A 37 9.61 6.57 -3.20
C HIS A 37 8.10 6.29 -3.16
N GLY A 38 7.36 6.98 -2.29
CA GLY A 38 5.95 6.68 -2.02
C GLY A 38 5.72 5.31 -1.36
N PRO A 39 4.46 5.00 -1.00
CA PRO A 39 4.12 3.74 -0.37
C PRO A 39 3.92 2.63 -1.42
N VAL A 40 4.62 1.51 -1.26
CA VAL A 40 4.40 0.28 -2.03
C VAL A 40 3.32 -0.57 -1.35
N SER A 41 3.31 -0.59 -0.03
CA SER A 41 2.37 -1.36 0.80
C SER A 41 2.24 -0.72 2.17
N ALA A 42 1.37 -1.24 3.03
CA ALA A 42 1.40 -0.89 4.46
C ALA A 42 1.30 -2.12 5.34
N ARG A 43 1.92 -2.05 6.52
CA ARG A 43 1.75 -3.03 7.59
C ARG A 43 0.57 -2.59 8.45
N VAL A 44 -0.51 -3.34 8.40
CA VAL A 44 -1.75 -3.15 9.19
C VAL A 44 -1.77 -4.19 10.30
N ASN A 45 -1.66 -3.77 11.56
CA ASN A 45 -1.60 -4.68 12.72
C ASN A 45 -0.66 -5.88 12.49
N ASN A 46 0.59 -5.61 12.08
CA ASN A 46 1.65 -6.60 11.80
C ASN A 46 1.48 -7.46 10.53
N LYS A 47 0.39 -7.31 9.77
CA LYS A 47 0.22 -7.95 8.46
C LYS A 47 0.48 -6.96 7.33
N VAL A 48 1.25 -7.35 6.32
CA VAL A 48 1.48 -6.51 5.14
C VAL A 48 0.27 -6.63 4.20
N GLU A 49 -0.29 -5.48 3.82
CA GLU A 49 -1.45 -5.34 2.93
C GLU A 49 -1.12 -4.37 1.79
N GLY A 50 -1.75 -4.58 0.63
CA GLY A 50 -1.63 -3.67 -0.52
C GLY A 50 -2.40 -2.37 -0.35
N MET A 51 -2.04 -1.33 -1.10
CA MET A 51 -2.61 0.02 -0.90
C MET A 51 -4.12 0.14 -1.15
N HIS A 52 -4.73 -0.82 -1.86
CA HIS A 52 -6.19 -0.89 -2.07
C HIS A 52 -6.96 -1.55 -0.91
N TYR A 53 -6.26 -2.07 0.10
CA TYR A 53 -6.89 -2.63 1.29
C TYR A 53 -7.76 -1.58 1.99
N ARG A 54 -9.00 -1.96 2.32
CA ARG A 54 -9.98 -1.09 2.99
C ARG A 54 -10.02 -1.35 4.48
N VAL A 55 -10.11 -0.28 5.26
CA VAL A 55 -10.10 -0.36 6.72
C VAL A 55 -11.48 -0.10 7.29
N TYR A 56 -11.98 -1.02 8.10
CA TYR A 56 -13.33 -0.95 8.70
C TYR A 56 -13.33 -0.79 10.23
N ASN A 57 -12.17 -0.89 10.86
CA ASN A 57 -12.00 -0.82 12.31
C ASN A 57 -10.74 0.00 12.63
N SER A 58 -10.58 0.46 13.86
CA SER A 58 -9.34 1.14 14.26
C SER A 58 -8.12 0.21 14.10
N LYS A 59 -7.04 0.73 13.52
CA LYS A 59 -5.81 -0.03 13.21
C LYS A 59 -4.56 0.81 13.42
N ASP A 60 -3.47 0.10 13.67
CA ASP A 60 -2.11 0.59 13.51
C ASP A 60 -1.66 0.36 12.07
N VAL A 61 -1.21 1.43 11.42
CA VAL A 61 -0.73 1.41 10.03
C VAL A 61 0.68 1.96 9.95
N GLU A 62 1.56 1.24 9.26
CA GLU A 62 2.91 1.68 8.92
C GLU A 62 3.10 1.55 7.41
N PHE A 63 3.28 2.67 6.71
CA PHE A 63 3.52 2.69 5.28
C PHE A 63 4.96 2.29 4.97
N LEU A 64 5.10 1.45 3.94
CA LEU A 64 6.35 0.82 3.54
C LEU A 64 6.66 1.19 2.10
N ASP A 65 7.86 1.73 1.87
CA ASP A 65 8.37 1.97 0.53
C ASP A 65 9.23 0.79 0.05
N MET A 66 9.80 0.94 -1.15
CA MET A 66 10.67 -0.04 -1.79
C MET A 66 11.97 -0.32 -1.02
N THR A 67 12.38 0.52 -0.06
CA THR A 67 13.60 0.31 0.73
C THR A 67 13.38 -0.70 1.87
N SER A 68 12.12 -0.92 2.25
CA SER A 68 11.76 -1.95 3.22
C SER A 68 11.87 -3.37 2.62
N SER A 69 12.19 -4.37 3.43
CA SER A 69 12.29 -5.77 2.96
C SER A 69 10.99 -6.32 2.35
N SER A 70 9.84 -5.85 2.82
CA SER A 70 8.54 -6.26 2.27
C SER A 70 8.17 -5.46 1.03
N GLY A 71 8.42 -4.15 1.03
CA GLY A 71 8.21 -3.30 -0.14
C GLY A 71 9.13 -3.66 -1.31
N SER A 72 10.40 -3.95 -1.06
CA SER A 72 11.35 -4.43 -2.07
C SER A 72 10.85 -5.72 -2.76
N ARG A 73 10.44 -6.73 -1.97
CA ARG A 73 9.90 -7.99 -2.52
C ARG A 73 8.62 -7.77 -3.33
N ALA A 74 7.72 -6.92 -2.84
CA ALA A 74 6.50 -6.57 -3.56
C ALA A 74 6.81 -5.85 -4.89
N TYR A 75 7.71 -4.87 -4.86
CA TYR A 75 8.14 -4.10 -6.02
C TYR A 75 8.78 -5.00 -7.09
N THR A 76 9.73 -5.85 -6.70
CA THR A 76 10.37 -6.82 -7.61
C THR A 76 9.36 -7.75 -8.26
N ARG A 77 8.39 -8.29 -7.50
CA ARG A 77 7.34 -9.16 -8.06
C ARG A 77 6.48 -8.42 -9.09
N THR A 78 6.11 -7.17 -8.81
CA THR A 78 5.36 -6.34 -9.78
C THR A 78 6.16 -6.10 -11.05
N LEU A 79 7.47 -5.87 -10.95
CA LEU A 79 8.34 -5.75 -12.12
C LEU A 79 8.34 -7.02 -12.98
N PHE A 80 8.35 -8.20 -12.37
CA PHE A 80 8.22 -9.47 -13.12
C PHE A 80 6.89 -9.54 -13.87
N PHE A 81 5.76 -9.13 -13.27
CA PHE A 81 4.49 -9.10 -13.98
C PHE A 81 4.49 -8.14 -15.19
N VAL A 82 5.07 -6.94 -15.02
CA VAL A 82 5.22 -5.98 -16.12
C VAL A 82 6.11 -6.55 -17.23
N LEU A 83 7.21 -7.22 -16.87
CA LEU A 83 8.10 -7.86 -17.82
C LEU A 83 7.40 -8.98 -18.59
N CYS A 84 6.72 -9.92 -17.90
CA CYS A 84 5.97 -11.00 -18.56
C CYS A 84 4.93 -10.43 -19.53
N LYS A 85 4.19 -9.40 -19.12
CA LYS A 85 3.21 -8.75 -19.99
C LYS A 85 3.85 -8.12 -21.23
N ALA A 86 4.96 -7.42 -21.06
CA ALA A 86 5.70 -6.79 -22.17
C ALA A 86 6.28 -7.83 -23.14
N VAL A 87 6.80 -8.94 -22.63
CA VAL A 87 7.28 -10.06 -23.47
C VAL A 87 6.13 -10.65 -24.27
N GLN A 88 4.97 -10.91 -23.65
CA GLN A 88 3.77 -11.39 -24.35
C GLN A 88 3.27 -10.41 -25.42
N ASP A 89 3.38 -9.09 -25.20
CA ASP A 89 3.00 -8.08 -26.20
C ASP A 89 3.93 -8.08 -27.43
N ILE A 90 5.24 -8.30 -27.22
CA ILE A 90 6.23 -8.34 -28.30
C ILE A 90 6.24 -9.71 -29.00
N TYR A 91 6.00 -10.77 -28.24
CA TYR A 91 6.04 -12.17 -28.70
C TYR A 91 4.73 -12.90 -28.35
N PRO A 92 3.61 -12.62 -29.05
CA PRO A 92 2.28 -13.14 -28.70
C PRO A 92 2.11 -14.64 -28.99
N ALA A 93 3.01 -15.25 -29.75
CA ALA A 93 2.98 -16.67 -30.12
C ALA A 93 3.74 -17.58 -29.13
N THR A 94 4.32 -17.01 -28.08
CA THR A 94 5.00 -17.77 -27.02
C THR A 94 4.18 -17.70 -25.73
N ASP A 95 3.86 -18.87 -25.17
CA ASP A 95 3.31 -18.97 -23.82
C ASP A 95 4.42 -18.62 -22.81
N VAL A 96 4.20 -17.54 -22.05
CA VAL A 96 5.04 -17.08 -20.92
C VAL A 96 4.18 -16.99 -19.68
#